data_AF-A0A1W2ESL8-F1
#
_entry.id   AF-A0A1W2ESL8-F1
#
_cell.length_a   1.000
_cell.length_b   1.000
_cell.length_c   1.000
_cell.angle_alpha   90.00
_cell.angle_beta   90.00
_cell.angle_gamma   90.00
#
_symmetry.space_group_name_H-M   'P 1'
#
loop_
_entity.id
_entity.type
_entity.pdbx_description
1 polymer ?
#
loop_
_entity_poly.entity_id
_entity_poly.type
_entity_poly.pdbx_seq_one_letter_code
_entity_poly.pdbx_strand_id
1 'polypeptide(L)'
;MNPLKSIFKKTDPYFQSQGRFSRFKGIYLATRTFFFLPSPVTTTAPHVRDHIDLKRFMSFVILALLPVTLFGMFNVGYQYHGGNATWIDMFSTGAGQVLPIILVSYGVGFFWEILFATVRGHDVTEGLLVTGLLFPLTLPPTIPLWQVALGISFGVVMGKEVFGGTGRNLLNPALTARAFVFFSYPVSMSGNNVWQLSHPGVDALSGATALSLGGTGEIIQETILNAGFSLDRLFFGFHPGSIGETSALLCFVGAVFLMVTRVASFRIILGGIAGVILTSLVFMVLPGPKDTWFSAGPLYHLFSGGFALGISFMATDPVSAPGTNSGRWIYGFFIGFFTVLLRSVNPAYVEGVMLSILFMNIFSPLIDHVTLKITAARRIPNV
;
A
#
# COMPACT_ATOMS: atom_id res chain seq x y z
N MET A 1 23.70 29.04 -18.90
CA MET A 1 22.23 29.10 -19.01
C MET A 1 21.73 27.72 -19.35
N ASN A 2 21.00 27.02 -18.46
CA ASN A 2 20.68 25.60 -18.63
C ASN A 2 19.93 25.37 -19.97
N PRO A 3 20.44 24.55 -20.90
CA PRO A 3 19.88 24.39 -22.25
C PRO A 3 18.43 23.92 -22.23
N LEU A 4 18.11 23.01 -21.31
CA LEU A 4 16.76 22.56 -21.00
C LEU A 4 15.82 23.72 -20.64
N LYS A 5 16.28 24.69 -19.85
CA LYS A 5 15.44 25.83 -19.41
C LYS A 5 15.08 26.76 -20.57
N SER A 6 15.95 26.83 -21.60
CA SER A 6 15.66 27.61 -22.82
C SER A 6 14.62 26.92 -23.71
N ILE A 7 14.64 25.59 -23.78
CA ILE A 7 13.69 24.78 -24.55
C ILE A 7 12.28 24.92 -23.95
N PHE A 8 12.15 24.81 -22.63
CA PHE A 8 10.87 25.02 -21.95
C PHE A 8 10.37 26.46 -22.13
N LYS A 9 11.21 27.48 -21.94
CA LYS A 9 10.78 28.88 -22.18
C LYS A 9 10.27 29.15 -23.59
N LYS A 10 10.86 28.51 -24.61
CA LYS A 10 10.41 28.64 -26.02
C LYS A 10 9.09 27.92 -26.29
N THR A 11 8.79 26.86 -25.55
CA THR A 11 7.61 26.03 -25.73
C THR A 11 6.43 26.47 -24.86
N ASP A 12 6.67 27.13 -23.73
CA ASP A 12 5.67 27.66 -22.77
C ASP A 12 4.47 28.36 -23.46
N PRO A 13 4.66 29.26 -24.46
CA PRO A 13 3.55 29.99 -25.06
C PRO A 13 2.54 29.11 -25.82
N TYR A 14 2.98 27.95 -26.32
CA TYR A 14 2.12 27.04 -27.08
C TYR A 14 1.16 26.23 -26.20
N PHE A 15 1.42 26.17 -24.89
CA PHE A 15 0.66 25.41 -23.91
C PHE A 15 -0.13 26.29 -22.92
N GLN A 16 0.06 27.62 -22.91
CA GLN A 16 -0.69 28.55 -22.05
C GLN A 16 -1.96 29.12 -22.72
N SER A 17 -3.04 29.24 -21.94
CA SER A 17 -4.38 29.89 -22.12
C SER A 17 -5.05 29.94 -23.50
N GLN A 18 -4.36 30.24 -24.60
CA GLN A 18 -4.87 30.23 -25.99
C GLN A 18 -3.94 29.53 -27.00
N GLY A 19 -2.85 28.91 -26.55
CA GLY A 19 -1.93 28.15 -27.41
C GLY A 19 -2.58 26.92 -28.04
N ARG A 20 -2.07 26.53 -29.22
CA ARG A 20 -2.58 25.40 -30.04
C ARG A 20 -2.62 24.07 -29.28
N PHE A 21 -1.78 23.90 -28.25
CA PHE A 21 -1.71 22.70 -27.41
C PHE A 21 -2.18 22.95 -25.97
N SER A 22 -3.03 23.95 -25.74
CA SER A 22 -3.58 24.29 -24.42
C SER A 22 -4.25 23.10 -23.70
N ARG A 23 -4.83 22.14 -24.44
CA ARG A 23 -5.38 20.89 -23.87
C ARG A 23 -4.32 20.03 -23.18
N PHE A 24 -3.07 20.03 -23.65
CA PHE A 24 -1.96 19.24 -23.09
C PHE A 24 -1.14 20.01 -22.05
N LYS A 25 -1.65 21.14 -21.55
CA LYS A 25 -0.98 21.97 -20.56
C LYS A 25 -0.57 21.18 -19.31
N GLY A 26 -1.44 20.28 -18.82
CA GLY A 26 -1.15 19.45 -17.65
C GLY A 26 0.06 18.53 -17.83
N ILE A 27 0.20 17.89 -19.01
CA ILE A 27 1.36 17.05 -19.34
C ILE A 27 2.63 17.88 -19.43
N TYR A 28 2.54 19.05 -20.08
CA TYR A 28 3.66 19.96 -20.24
C TYR A 28 4.17 20.48 -18.88
N LEU A 29 3.25 20.87 -18.00
CA LEU A 29 3.58 21.30 -16.64
C LEU A 29 4.14 20.16 -15.78
N ALA A 30 3.59 18.95 -15.89
CA ALA A 30 4.12 17.78 -15.21
C ALA A 30 5.56 17.48 -15.64
N THR A 31 5.82 17.47 -16.95
CA THR A 31 7.17 17.27 -17.50
C THR A 31 8.13 18.37 -17.06
N ARG A 32 7.69 19.63 -17.08
CA ARG A 32 8.49 20.77 -16.62
C ARG A 32 8.83 20.66 -15.13
N THR A 33 7.87 20.23 -14.30
CA THR A 33 8.02 20.08 -12.85
C THR A 33 8.82 18.83 -12.46
N PHE A 34 8.92 17.86 -13.37
CA PHE A 34 9.83 16.73 -13.22
C PHE A 34 11.29 17.18 -13.37
N PHE A 35 11.60 17.99 -14.40
CA PHE A 35 12.97 18.47 -14.66
C PHE A 35 13.38 19.72 -13.86
N PHE A 36 12.44 20.50 -13.36
CA PHE A 36 12.71 21.75 -12.63
C PHE A 36 11.94 21.83 -11.32
N LEU A 37 12.57 22.46 -10.32
CA LEU A 37 11.91 22.84 -9.07
C LEU A 37 10.67 23.72 -9.36
N PRO A 38 9.59 23.60 -8.55
CA PRO A 38 8.43 24.47 -8.68
C PRO A 38 8.85 25.95 -8.64
N SER A 39 8.13 26.79 -9.38
CA SER A 39 8.43 28.21 -9.47
C SER A 39 8.42 28.86 -8.08
N PRO A 40 9.34 29.80 -7.80
CA PRO A 40 9.39 30.49 -6.51
C PRO A 40 8.04 31.15 -6.24
N VAL A 41 7.45 30.83 -5.10
CA VAL A 41 6.13 31.32 -4.68
C VAL A 41 6.26 32.70 -4.02
N THR A 42 5.21 33.53 -4.07
CA THR A 42 5.10 34.90 -3.52
C THR A 42 5.29 35.01 -1.99
N THR A 43 6.38 35.61 -1.53
CA THR A 43 6.78 35.68 -0.11
C THR A 43 5.89 36.52 0.80
N THR A 44 4.89 37.21 0.25
CA THR A 44 4.02 38.14 0.99
C THR A 44 2.71 37.49 1.41
N ALA A 45 2.17 37.94 2.55
CA ALA A 45 0.82 37.63 3.04
C ALA A 45 -0.23 37.85 1.92
N PRO A 46 -1.36 37.11 1.91
CA PRO A 46 -2.05 36.48 3.05
C PRO A 46 -1.86 34.95 3.20
N HIS A 47 -0.91 34.33 2.50
CA HIS A 47 -0.80 32.87 2.49
C HIS A 47 0.04 32.37 3.68
N VAL A 48 -0.58 31.61 4.60
CA VAL A 48 0.16 30.79 5.59
C VAL A 48 0.82 29.65 4.81
N ARG A 49 2.15 29.62 4.83
CA ARG A 49 2.93 28.61 4.11
C ARG A 49 3.30 27.47 5.03
N ASP A 50 3.08 26.25 4.57
CA ASP A 50 3.81 25.09 5.07
C ASP A 50 5.02 24.84 4.17
N HIS A 51 6.09 24.30 4.75
CA HIS A 51 7.36 23.96 4.11
C HIS A 51 7.31 22.60 3.40
N ILE A 52 6.20 21.88 3.57
CA ILE A 52 5.95 20.54 3.05
C ILE A 52 4.95 20.64 1.90
N ASP A 53 5.47 20.61 0.68
CA ASP A 53 4.64 20.42 -0.51
C ASP A 53 4.21 18.95 -0.64
N LEU A 54 3.04 18.70 -1.27
CA LEU A 54 2.52 17.36 -1.57
C LEU A 54 3.56 16.48 -2.30
N LYS A 55 4.35 17.07 -3.19
CA LYS A 55 5.46 16.42 -3.90
C LYS A 55 6.52 15.86 -2.94
N ARG A 56 6.92 16.67 -1.95
CA ARG A 56 7.91 16.27 -0.95
C ARG A 56 7.35 15.19 -0.03
N PHE A 57 6.09 15.32 0.35
CA PHE A 57 5.37 14.31 1.13
C PHE A 57 5.39 12.95 0.42
N MET A 58 5.01 12.90 -0.86
CA MET A 58 4.97 11.65 -1.65
C MET A 58 6.38 11.08 -1.89
N SER A 59 7.39 11.92 -2.08
CA SER A 59 8.79 11.49 -2.25
C SER A 59 9.34 10.76 -1.03
N PHE A 60 8.98 11.19 0.19
CA PHE A 60 9.38 10.48 1.42
C PHE A 60 8.75 9.09 1.51
N VAL A 61 7.50 8.94 1.08
CA VAL A 61 6.84 7.62 1.03
C VAL A 61 7.53 6.69 0.04
N ILE A 62 7.87 7.17 -1.14
CA ILE A 62 8.63 6.38 -2.13
C ILE A 62 9.98 5.96 -1.56
N LEU A 63 10.72 6.89 -0.94
CA LEU A 63 12.01 6.59 -0.32
C LEU A 63 11.89 5.51 0.76
N ALA A 64 10.82 5.55 1.56
CA ALA A 64 10.54 4.54 2.59
C ALA A 64 10.14 3.17 2.00
N LEU A 65 9.56 3.15 0.79
CA LEU A 65 9.19 1.92 0.09
C LEU A 65 10.36 1.26 -0.65
N LEU A 66 11.40 2.02 -1.03
CA LEU A 66 12.54 1.47 -1.78
C LEU A 66 13.25 0.28 -1.09
N PRO A 67 13.54 0.31 0.23
CA PRO A 67 14.12 -0.85 0.89
C PRO A 67 13.21 -2.09 0.82
N VAL A 68 11.90 -1.88 0.95
CA VAL A 68 10.88 -2.96 0.89
C VAL A 68 10.79 -3.54 -0.52
N THR A 69 10.82 -2.71 -1.57
CA THR A 69 10.78 -3.17 -2.96
C THR A 69 12.04 -3.94 -3.32
N LEU A 70 13.23 -3.45 -2.94
CA LEU A 70 14.50 -4.11 -3.22
C LEU A 70 14.60 -5.46 -2.50
N PHE A 71 14.17 -5.52 -1.24
CA PHE A 71 14.12 -6.79 -0.53
C PHE A 71 13.08 -7.75 -1.13
N GLY A 72 11.92 -7.25 -1.55
CA GLY A 72 10.92 -8.06 -2.26
C GLY A 72 11.48 -8.68 -3.53
N MET A 73 12.23 -7.92 -4.33
CA MET A 73 12.95 -8.43 -5.51
C MET A 73 13.97 -9.51 -5.11
N PHE A 74 14.76 -9.26 -4.08
CA PHE A 74 15.72 -10.24 -3.57
C PHE A 74 15.04 -11.53 -3.09
N ASN A 75 13.98 -11.43 -2.28
CA ASN A 75 13.32 -12.59 -1.68
C ASN A 75 12.64 -13.45 -2.75
N VAL A 76 12.01 -12.85 -3.77
CA VAL A 76 11.46 -13.61 -4.90
C VAL A 76 12.52 -14.50 -5.56
N GLY A 77 13.73 -13.97 -5.77
CA GLY A 77 14.84 -14.77 -6.28
C GLY A 77 15.44 -15.75 -5.27
N TYR A 78 15.46 -15.40 -3.98
CA TYR A 78 15.88 -16.30 -2.90
C TYR A 78 14.99 -17.54 -2.84
N GLN A 79 13.67 -17.38 -2.96
CA GLN A 79 12.72 -18.50 -3.01
C GLN A 79 12.91 -19.34 -4.28
N TYR A 80 13.18 -18.70 -5.43
CA TYR A 80 13.45 -19.41 -6.68
C TYR A 80 14.72 -20.26 -6.60
N HIS A 81 15.81 -19.75 -6.02
CA HIS A 81 17.09 -20.47 -5.93
C HIS A 81 17.24 -21.33 -4.67
N GLY A 82 16.25 -21.32 -3.77
CA GLY A 82 16.30 -22.03 -2.49
C GLY A 82 17.47 -21.62 -1.59
N GLY A 83 17.98 -20.38 -1.73
CA GLY A 83 19.13 -19.90 -0.97
C GLY A 83 20.52 -20.34 -1.48
N ASN A 84 20.61 -21.09 -2.58
CA ASN A 84 21.86 -21.72 -3.05
C ASN A 84 22.64 -20.93 -4.11
N ALA A 85 22.22 -19.71 -4.44
CA ALA A 85 22.84 -18.86 -5.46
C ALA A 85 23.59 -17.65 -4.83
N THR A 86 24.32 -16.88 -5.65
CA THR A 86 24.91 -15.62 -5.18
C THR A 86 23.82 -14.57 -4.95
N TRP A 87 24.08 -13.60 -4.08
CA TRP A 87 23.15 -12.49 -3.80
C TRP A 87 22.74 -11.73 -5.07
N ILE A 88 23.65 -11.59 -6.04
CA ILE A 88 23.42 -10.89 -7.31
C ILE A 88 22.50 -11.70 -8.22
N ASP A 89 22.69 -13.02 -8.28
CA ASP A 89 21.85 -13.92 -9.10
C ASP A 89 20.43 -14.00 -8.54
N MET A 90 20.29 -14.05 -7.21
CA MET A 90 18.98 -13.96 -6.55
C MET A 90 18.29 -12.65 -6.88
N PHE A 91 18.97 -11.52 -6.68
CA PHE A 91 18.38 -10.22 -6.94
C PHE A 91 18.00 -10.03 -8.42
N SER A 92 18.87 -10.43 -9.35
CA SER A 92 18.61 -10.28 -10.79
C SER A 92 17.43 -11.13 -11.27
N THR A 93 17.31 -12.37 -10.78
CA THR A 93 16.19 -13.26 -11.11
C THR A 93 14.87 -12.67 -10.63
N GLY A 94 14.81 -12.23 -9.37
CA GLY A 94 13.58 -11.65 -8.82
C GLY A 94 13.26 -10.26 -9.39
N ALA A 95 14.28 -9.43 -9.66
CA ALA A 95 14.10 -8.16 -10.36
C ALA A 95 13.55 -8.36 -11.78
N GLY A 96 14.01 -9.40 -12.49
CA GLY A 96 13.51 -9.77 -13.82
C GLY A 96 12.00 -10.03 -13.84
N GLN A 97 11.43 -10.53 -12.74
CA GLN A 97 9.99 -10.78 -12.62
C GLN A 97 9.21 -9.58 -12.06
N VAL A 98 9.74 -8.90 -11.04
CA VAL A 98 9.03 -7.83 -10.33
C VAL A 98 9.03 -6.51 -11.13
N LEU A 99 10.11 -6.19 -11.85
CA LEU A 99 10.20 -4.94 -12.61
C LEU A 99 9.13 -4.82 -13.70
N PRO A 100 8.84 -5.85 -14.53
CA PRO A 100 7.72 -5.80 -15.47
C PRO A 100 6.37 -5.45 -14.83
N ILE A 101 6.07 -6.02 -13.66
CA ILE A 101 4.83 -5.75 -12.92
C ILE A 101 4.75 -4.26 -12.52
N ILE A 102 5.85 -3.71 -11.99
CA ILE A 102 5.95 -2.30 -11.61
C ILE A 102 5.83 -1.39 -12.84
N LEU A 103 6.51 -1.72 -13.94
CA LEU A 103 6.48 -0.94 -15.17
C LEU A 103 5.08 -0.90 -15.79
N VAL A 104 4.37 -2.03 -15.82
CA VAL A 104 2.99 -2.09 -16.33
C VAL A 104 2.04 -1.28 -15.43
N SER A 105 2.18 -1.41 -14.11
CA SER A 105 1.40 -0.62 -13.15
C SER A 105 1.58 0.88 -13.37
N TYR A 106 2.82 1.35 -13.50
CA TYR A 106 3.09 2.75 -13.80
C TYR A 106 2.61 3.17 -15.18
N GLY A 107 2.90 2.39 -16.23
CA GLY A 107 2.55 2.75 -17.60
C GLY A 107 1.03 2.94 -17.76
N VAL A 108 0.25 1.98 -17.27
CA VAL A 108 -1.22 2.01 -17.36
C VAL A 108 -1.82 3.03 -16.39
N GLY A 109 -1.28 3.12 -15.17
CA GLY A 109 -1.70 4.12 -14.20
C GLY A 109 -1.51 5.55 -14.72
N PHE A 110 -0.33 5.86 -15.28
CA PHE A 110 -0.02 7.18 -15.81
C PHE A 110 -0.85 7.49 -17.05
N PHE A 111 -1.09 6.49 -17.90
CA PHE A 111 -1.99 6.64 -19.05
C PHE A 111 -3.37 7.16 -18.61
N TRP A 112 -3.99 6.54 -17.61
CA TRP A 112 -5.29 6.97 -17.11
C TRP A 112 -5.24 8.34 -16.45
N GLU A 113 -4.26 8.60 -15.59
CA GLU A 113 -4.17 9.90 -14.91
C GLU A 113 -3.94 11.04 -15.90
N ILE A 114 -3.08 10.85 -16.90
CA ILE A 114 -2.82 11.85 -17.95
C ILE A 114 -4.09 12.09 -18.77
N LEU A 115 -4.85 11.04 -19.10
CA LEU A 115 -6.10 11.15 -19.83
C LEU A 115 -7.12 11.98 -19.04
N PHE A 116 -7.37 11.64 -17.77
CA PHE A 116 -8.32 12.36 -16.93
C PHE A 116 -7.89 13.81 -16.66
N ALA A 117 -6.60 14.05 -16.43
CA ALA A 117 -6.04 15.39 -16.26
C ALA A 117 -6.22 16.25 -17.53
N THR A 118 -6.04 15.65 -18.71
CA THR A 118 -6.24 16.32 -20.01
C THR A 118 -7.72 16.66 -20.24
N VAL A 119 -8.64 15.74 -19.90
CA VAL A 119 -10.09 15.95 -20.05
C VAL A 119 -10.59 17.04 -19.11
N ARG A 120 -10.05 17.12 -17.89
CA ARG A 120 -10.50 18.05 -16.85
C ARG A 120 -9.70 19.35 -16.78
N GLY A 121 -8.59 19.46 -17.49
CA GLY A 121 -7.76 20.66 -17.56
C GLY A 121 -7.02 21.02 -16.27
N HIS A 122 -6.69 20.04 -15.42
CA HIS A 122 -5.85 20.23 -14.24
C HIS A 122 -4.48 19.56 -14.40
N ASP A 123 -3.56 19.86 -13.49
CA ASP A 123 -2.21 19.29 -13.51
C ASP A 123 -2.21 17.83 -13.03
N VAL A 124 -1.26 17.05 -13.56
CA VAL A 124 -1.01 15.66 -13.14
C VAL A 124 -0.40 15.66 -11.74
N THR A 125 -0.93 14.82 -10.86
CA THR A 125 -0.51 14.79 -9.46
C THR A 125 0.48 13.65 -9.19
N GLU A 126 1.34 13.81 -8.20
CA GLU A 126 2.36 12.80 -7.88
C GLU A 126 1.80 11.62 -7.05
N GLY A 127 0.53 11.65 -6.64
CA GLY A 127 -0.07 10.59 -5.83
C GLY A 127 -0.08 9.21 -6.50
N LEU A 128 -0.04 9.17 -7.83
CA LEU A 128 0.10 7.90 -8.56
C LEU A 128 1.52 7.32 -8.49
N LEU A 129 2.56 8.12 -8.24
CA LEU A 129 3.90 7.57 -8.03
C LEU A 129 3.90 6.59 -6.85
N VAL A 130 3.19 6.92 -5.77
CA VAL A 130 3.05 6.02 -4.61
C VAL A 130 2.10 4.86 -4.93
N THR A 131 0.94 5.14 -5.53
CA THR A 131 -0.07 4.11 -5.84
C THR A 131 0.47 3.05 -6.82
N GLY A 132 1.18 3.50 -7.86
CA GLY A 132 1.77 2.66 -8.90
C GLY A 132 2.89 1.76 -8.40
N LEU A 133 3.53 2.11 -7.28
CA LEU A 133 4.49 1.24 -6.58
C LEU A 133 3.81 0.32 -5.57
N LEU A 134 2.89 0.86 -4.77
CA LEU A 134 2.20 0.12 -3.70
C LEU A 134 1.34 -1.03 -4.25
N PHE A 135 0.64 -0.83 -5.35
CA PHE A 135 -0.22 -1.86 -5.92
C PHE A 135 0.57 -3.14 -6.29
N PRO A 136 1.62 -3.09 -7.12
CA PRO A 136 2.50 -4.23 -7.42
C PRO A 136 3.06 -4.92 -6.19
N LEU A 137 3.44 -4.17 -5.16
CA LEU A 137 4.00 -4.73 -3.93
C LEU A 137 3.00 -5.62 -3.18
N THR A 138 1.71 -5.40 -3.36
CA THR A 138 0.72 -6.30 -2.77
C THR A 138 0.54 -7.57 -3.60
N LEU A 139 0.86 -7.57 -4.89
CA LEU A 139 0.52 -8.70 -5.76
C LEU A 139 1.49 -9.89 -5.58
N PRO A 140 1.05 -11.09 -5.94
CA PRO A 140 1.94 -12.23 -6.11
C PRO A 140 2.94 -11.99 -7.26
N PRO A 141 4.16 -12.57 -7.20
CA PRO A 141 5.18 -12.40 -8.24
C PRO A 141 4.83 -13.10 -9.56
N THR A 142 3.93 -14.08 -9.55
CA THR A 142 3.53 -14.85 -10.75
C THR A 142 2.35 -14.23 -11.51
N ILE A 143 1.81 -13.10 -11.03
CA ILE A 143 0.59 -12.54 -11.60
C ILE A 143 0.78 -12.14 -13.08
N PRO A 144 -0.16 -12.50 -13.97
CA PRO A 144 -0.09 -12.09 -15.37
C PRO A 144 -0.13 -10.56 -15.52
N LEU A 145 0.74 -10.01 -16.37
CA LEU A 145 0.87 -8.56 -16.57
C LEU A 145 -0.44 -7.88 -17.00
N TRP A 146 -1.30 -8.56 -17.75
CA TRP A 146 -2.58 -8.00 -18.17
C TRP A 146 -3.55 -7.83 -16.99
N GLN A 147 -3.50 -8.69 -15.96
CA GLN A 147 -4.32 -8.52 -14.76
C GLN A 147 -3.84 -7.33 -13.93
N VAL A 148 -2.52 -7.10 -13.90
CA VAL A 148 -1.92 -5.89 -13.30
C VAL A 148 -2.48 -4.64 -13.99
N ALA A 149 -2.50 -4.63 -15.33
CA ALA A 149 -3.03 -3.53 -16.12
C ALA A 149 -4.52 -3.26 -15.84
N LEU A 150 -5.36 -4.31 -15.77
CA LEU A 150 -6.78 -4.17 -15.45
C LEU A 150 -6.99 -3.71 -14.00
N GLY A 151 -6.24 -4.27 -13.06
CA GLY A 151 -6.30 -3.91 -11.64
C GLY A 151 -5.98 -2.44 -11.39
N ILE A 152 -4.84 -1.96 -11.90
CA ILE A 152 -4.46 -0.55 -11.75
C ILE A 152 -5.43 0.37 -12.49
N SER A 153 -5.95 -0.04 -13.65
CA SER A 153 -6.99 0.71 -14.36
C SER A 153 -8.23 0.89 -13.49
N PHE A 154 -8.73 -0.18 -12.88
CA PHE A 154 -9.88 -0.11 -11.99
C PHE A 154 -9.60 0.76 -10.77
N GLY A 155 -8.48 0.57 -10.08
CA GLY A 155 -8.15 1.35 -8.88
C GLY A 155 -7.92 2.83 -9.15
N VAL A 156 -7.25 3.19 -10.25
CA VAL A 156 -7.03 4.59 -10.63
C VAL A 156 -8.34 5.23 -11.10
N VAL A 157 -9.08 4.58 -12.00
CA VAL A 157 -10.33 5.16 -12.52
C VAL A 157 -11.40 5.21 -11.44
N MET A 158 -11.77 4.07 -10.86
CA MET A 158 -12.88 3.98 -9.91
C MET A 158 -12.49 4.45 -8.50
N GLY A 159 -11.26 4.17 -8.05
CA GLY A 159 -10.82 4.51 -6.69
C GLY A 159 -10.35 5.95 -6.51
N LYS A 160 -9.94 6.63 -7.60
CA LYS A 160 -9.34 7.98 -7.54
C LYS A 160 -9.99 8.97 -8.51
N GLU A 161 -9.97 8.69 -9.81
CA GLU A 161 -10.32 9.68 -10.82
C GLU A 161 -11.81 10.00 -10.86
N VAL A 162 -12.71 9.02 -10.70
CA VAL A 162 -14.16 9.25 -10.66
C VAL A 162 -14.55 10.26 -9.57
N PHE A 163 -13.84 10.27 -8.43
CA PHE A 163 -14.10 11.18 -7.31
C PHE A 163 -13.44 12.57 -7.45
N GLY A 164 -12.73 12.82 -8.55
CA GLY A 164 -12.12 14.12 -8.82
C GLY A 164 -10.59 14.16 -8.67
N GLY A 165 -9.92 13.00 -8.54
CA GLY A 165 -8.46 12.89 -8.51
C GLY A 165 -7.87 12.98 -7.09
N THR A 166 -6.55 13.12 -7.00
CA THR A 166 -5.81 13.11 -5.72
C THR A 166 -6.35 14.14 -4.73
N GLY A 167 -6.60 13.69 -3.48
CA GLY A 167 -7.13 14.53 -2.42
C GLY A 167 -8.65 14.44 -2.25
N ARG A 168 -9.35 13.69 -3.12
CA ARG A 168 -10.81 13.48 -3.03
C ARG A 168 -11.21 12.00 -2.98
N ASN A 169 -10.23 11.13 -2.82
CA ASN A 169 -10.44 9.67 -2.86
C ASN A 169 -11.12 9.22 -1.57
N LEU A 170 -12.27 8.56 -1.67
CA LEU A 170 -12.92 7.94 -0.50
C LEU A 170 -12.13 6.73 -0.01
N LEU A 171 -11.55 5.96 -0.93
CA LEU A 171 -10.84 4.72 -0.66
C LEU A 171 -9.39 4.83 -1.11
N ASN A 172 -8.50 4.07 -0.46
CA ASN A 172 -7.13 3.91 -0.95
C ASN A 172 -7.14 3.28 -2.36
N PRO A 173 -6.63 3.97 -3.40
CA PRO A 173 -6.71 3.48 -4.78
C PRO A 173 -5.92 2.20 -5.06
N ALA A 174 -4.77 2.01 -4.39
CA ALA A 174 -3.95 0.80 -4.55
C ALA A 174 -4.65 -0.43 -3.97
N LEU A 175 -5.29 -0.28 -2.80
CA LEU A 175 -6.10 -1.35 -2.21
C LEU A 175 -7.38 -1.60 -2.99
N THR A 176 -7.97 -0.57 -3.60
CA THR A 176 -9.13 -0.73 -4.50
C THR A 176 -8.74 -1.55 -5.74
N ALA A 177 -7.57 -1.27 -6.34
CA ALA A 177 -7.01 -2.10 -7.42
C ALA A 177 -6.79 -3.54 -6.97
N ARG A 178 -6.18 -3.74 -5.80
CA ARG A 178 -5.98 -5.08 -5.20
C ARG A 178 -7.30 -5.82 -5.01
N ALA A 179 -8.32 -5.15 -4.46
CA ALA A 179 -9.63 -5.76 -4.19
C ALA A 179 -10.31 -6.20 -5.49
N PHE A 180 -10.23 -5.39 -6.55
CA PHE A 180 -10.75 -5.77 -7.86
C PHE A 180 -10.10 -7.03 -8.39
N VAL A 181 -8.76 -7.12 -8.37
CA VAL A 181 -8.05 -8.31 -8.86
C VAL A 181 -8.34 -9.52 -7.97
N PHE A 182 -8.39 -9.33 -6.65
CA PHE A 182 -8.68 -10.38 -5.67
C PHE A 182 -10.05 -11.04 -5.91
N PHE A 183 -11.10 -10.24 -6.12
CA PHE A 183 -12.44 -10.78 -6.34
C PHE A 183 -12.70 -11.23 -7.79
N SER A 184 -12.08 -10.59 -8.77
CA SER A 184 -12.30 -10.91 -10.19
C SER A 184 -11.45 -12.09 -10.67
N TYR A 185 -10.24 -12.24 -10.11
CA TYR A 185 -9.24 -13.24 -10.52
C TYR A 185 -8.68 -14.01 -9.32
N PRO A 186 -9.51 -14.73 -8.55
CA PRO A 186 -9.08 -15.40 -7.32
C PRO A 186 -8.01 -16.46 -7.57
N VAL A 187 -8.03 -17.16 -8.72
CA VAL A 187 -7.05 -18.21 -9.05
C VAL A 187 -5.62 -17.65 -9.17
N SER A 188 -5.48 -16.41 -9.64
CA SER A 188 -4.18 -15.75 -9.79
C SER A 188 -3.76 -14.95 -8.55
N MET A 189 -4.60 -14.92 -7.50
CA MET A 189 -4.40 -14.17 -6.26
C MET A 189 -4.38 -15.06 -5.02
N SER A 190 -4.94 -16.26 -5.12
CA SER A 190 -5.12 -17.22 -4.04
C SER A 190 -4.76 -18.61 -4.53
N GLY A 191 -4.05 -19.37 -3.71
CA GLY A 191 -3.58 -20.73 -4.03
C GLY A 191 -2.11 -20.92 -3.65
N ASN A 192 -1.68 -22.18 -3.54
CA ASN A 192 -0.33 -22.52 -3.09
C ASN A 192 0.75 -22.30 -4.16
N ASN A 193 0.36 -22.17 -5.43
CA ASN A 193 1.30 -22.14 -6.56
C ASN A 193 1.68 -20.71 -6.99
N VAL A 194 1.02 -19.69 -6.44
CA VAL A 194 1.08 -18.31 -6.95
C VAL A 194 2.22 -17.51 -6.31
N TRP A 195 2.72 -17.97 -5.16
CA TRP A 195 3.64 -17.22 -4.30
C TRP A 195 5.12 -17.54 -4.53
N GLN A 196 5.41 -18.53 -5.36
CA GLN A 196 6.77 -18.95 -5.71
C GLN A 196 6.92 -19.03 -7.23
N LEU A 197 8.11 -18.69 -7.72
CA LEU A 197 8.44 -18.85 -9.13
C LEU A 197 8.84 -20.30 -9.40
N SER A 198 8.24 -20.91 -10.42
CA SER A 198 8.60 -22.25 -10.87
C SER A 198 9.87 -22.24 -11.73
N HIS A 199 10.70 -23.28 -11.62
CA HIS A 199 11.82 -23.50 -12.52
C HIS A 199 11.35 -23.84 -13.94
N PRO A 200 12.12 -23.47 -14.98
CA PRO A 200 11.86 -23.93 -16.35
C PRO A 200 11.73 -25.45 -16.41
N GLY A 201 10.58 -25.95 -16.90
CA GLY A 201 10.26 -27.39 -16.95
C GLY A 201 9.46 -27.92 -15.76
N VAL A 202 9.19 -27.10 -14.75
CA VAL A 202 8.28 -27.40 -13.63
C VAL A 202 7.04 -26.52 -13.77
N ASP A 203 5.86 -27.13 -13.89
CA ASP A 203 4.60 -26.42 -14.17
C ASP A 203 4.15 -25.55 -12.97
N ALA A 204 4.35 -26.05 -11.73
CA ALA A 204 4.06 -25.30 -10.52
C ALA A 204 4.84 -25.83 -9.30
N LEU A 205 5.38 -24.92 -8.49
CA LEU A 205 5.85 -25.23 -7.13
C LEU A 205 4.75 -24.86 -6.13
N SER A 206 4.28 -25.85 -5.37
CA SER A 206 3.29 -25.64 -4.31
C SER A 206 3.98 -25.20 -3.02
N GLY A 207 3.81 -23.94 -2.65
CA GLY A 207 4.23 -23.38 -1.37
C GLY A 207 3.04 -22.78 -0.62
N ALA A 208 2.64 -23.38 0.49
CA ALA A 208 1.65 -22.75 1.38
C ALA A 208 2.21 -21.43 1.92
N THR A 209 1.39 -20.39 1.98
CA THR A 209 1.70 -19.18 2.75
C THR A 209 1.47 -19.47 4.23
N ALA A 210 2.13 -18.72 5.12
CA ALA A 210 1.89 -18.86 6.56
C ALA A 210 0.37 -18.77 6.86
N LEU A 211 -0.32 -17.77 6.31
CA LEU A 211 -1.75 -17.52 6.53
C LEU A 211 -2.68 -18.62 5.99
N SER A 212 -2.25 -19.39 4.98
CA SER A 212 -3.04 -20.52 4.48
C SER A 212 -2.91 -21.79 5.33
N LEU A 213 -2.03 -21.81 6.33
CA LEU A 213 -1.92 -22.92 7.27
C LEU A 213 -3.03 -22.82 8.32
N GLY A 214 -3.68 -23.94 8.60
CA GLY A 214 -4.75 -24.07 9.60
C GLY A 214 -5.84 -25.05 9.15
N GLY A 215 -6.68 -25.47 10.10
CA GLY A 215 -7.76 -26.44 9.85
C GLY A 215 -7.29 -27.90 9.73
N THR A 216 -6.07 -28.20 10.18
CA THR A 216 -5.47 -29.55 10.18
C THR A 216 -5.75 -30.34 11.47
N GLY A 217 -6.45 -29.76 12.44
CA GLY A 217 -6.78 -30.38 13.74
C GLY A 217 -5.65 -30.36 14.79
N GLU A 218 -4.44 -29.97 14.40
CA GLU A 218 -3.29 -29.74 15.30
C GLU A 218 -3.26 -28.30 15.84
N ILE A 219 -2.42 -28.04 16.85
CA ILE A 219 -2.24 -26.68 17.37
C ILE A 219 -1.59 -25.82 16.28
N ILE A 220 -2.23 -24.72 15.91
CA ILE A 220 -1.79 -23.87 14.79
C ILE A 220 -0.33 -23.41 14.90
N GLN A 221 0.15 -23.10 16.11
CA GLN A 221 1.54 -22.70 16.32
C GLN A 221 2.53 -23.79 15.94
N GLU A 222 2.21 -25.05 16.27
CA GLU A 222 3.05 -26.19 15.93
C GLU A 222 3.01 -26.45 14.43
N THR A 223 1.85 -26.35 13.80
CA THR A 223 1.71 -26.47 12.33
C THR A 223 2.52 -25.40 11.60
N ILE A 224 2.48 -24.15 12.05
CA ILE A 224 3.24 -23.04 11.47
C ILE A 224 4.76 -23.26 11.64
N LEU A 225 5.18 -23.70 12.82
CA LEU A 225 6.60 -23.98 13.11
C LEU A 225 7.12 -25.18 12.30
N ASN A 226 6.35 -26.27 12.22
CA ASN A 226 6.69 -27.47 11.45
C ASN A 226 6.76 -27.19 9.95
N ALA A 227 5.93 -26.27 9.44
CA ALA A 227 6.00 -25.79 8.07
C ALA A 227 7.19 -24.84 7.81
N GLY A 228 8.02 -24.56 8.82
CA GLY A 228 9.23 -23.76 8.70
C GLY A 228 9.00 -22.25 8.73
N PHE A 229 7.84 -21.79 9.22
CA PHE A 229 7.50 -20.38 9.41
C PHE A 229 7.75 -19.94 10.86
N SER A 230 9.00 -20.00 11.28
CA SER A 230 9.41 -19.46 12.58
C SER A 230 9.28 -17.92 12.62
N LEU A 231 9.12 -17.36 13.81
CA LEU A 231 8.87 -15.91 13.99
C LEU A 231 10.00 -15.04 13.43
N ASP A 232 11.24 -15.49 13.54
CA ASP A 232 12.42 -14.86 12.94
C ASP A 232 12.32 -14.86 11.41
N ARG A 233 11.87 -15.97 10.80
CA ARG A 233 11.72 -16.07 9.36
C ARG A 233 10.63 -15.13 8.84
N LEU A 234 9.51 -15.00 9.56
CA LEU A 234 8.43 -14.05 9.27
C LEU A 234 8.88 -12.58 9.48
N PHE A 235 9.72 -12.34 10.50
CA PHE A 235 10.19 -11.01 10.81
C PHE A 235 11.22 -10.48 9.80
N PHE A 236 12.21 -11.31 9.44
CA PHE A 236 13.23 -10.96 8.44
C PHE A 236 12.71 -11.07 7.01
N GLY A 237 11.84 -12.05 6.75
CA GLY A 237 11.08 -12.15 5.52
C GLY A 237 11.56 -13.18 4.49
N PHE A 238 12.26 -14.22 4.94
CA PHE A 238 12.77 -15.28 4.06
C PHE A 238 11.71 -16.34 3.73
N HIS A 239 10.48 -15.94 3.44
CA HIS A 239 9.36 -16.84 3.16
C HIS A 239 8.60 -16.43 1.89
N PRO A 240 7.82 -17.34 1.27
CA PRO A 240 6.96 -16.98 0.13
C PRO A 240 5.80 -16.07 0.57
N GLY A 241 5.40 -15.16 -0.32
CA GLY A 241 4.31 -14.21 -0.08
C GLY A 241 4.24 -13.10 -1.14
N SER A 242 3.40 -12.10 -0.90
CA SER A 242 3.34 -10.90 -1.73
C SER A 242 4.67 -10.13 -1.73
N ILE A 243 5.03 -9.51 -2.87
CA ILE A 243 6.37 -8.93 -3.08
C ILE A 243 6.82 -8.01 -1.92
N GLY A 244 5.95 -7.11 -1.47
CA GLY A 244 6.23 -6.14 -0.40
C GLY A 244 5.81 -6.58 1.01
N GLU A 245 5.10 -7.70 1.15
CA GLU A 245 4.72 -8.24 2.45
C GLU A 245 5.89 -8.91 3.16
N THR A 246 6.79 -9.50 2.37
CA THR A 246 7.74 -10.51 2.83
C THR A 246 8.54 -10.09 4.05
N SER A 247 9.02 -8.83 4.15
CA SER A 247 9.78 -8.38 5.33
C SER A 247 8.99 -7.43 6.23
N ALA A 248 8.53 -7.95 7.37
CA ALA A 248 7.91 -7.13 8.41
C ALA A 248 8.90 -6.09 8.99
N LEU A 249 10.18 -6.46 9.18
CA LEU A 249 11.22 -5.56 9.68
C LEU A 249 11.35 -4.32 8.79
N LEU A 250 11.50 -4.49 7.48
CA LEU A 250 11.70 -3.37 6.58
C LEU A 250 10.44 -2.50 6.47
N CYS A 251 9.26 -3.11 6.55
CA CYS A 251 8.00 -2.36 6.64
C CYS A 251 7.96 -1.47 7.89
N PHE A 252 8.32 -2.01 9.06
CA PHE A 252 8.35 -1.23 10.31
C PHE A 252 9.45 -0.18 10.33
N VAL A 253 10.64 -0.46 9.77
CA VAL A 253 11.70 0.54 9.63
C VAL A 253 11.22 1.69 8.74
N GLY A 254 10.54 1.39 7.63
CA GLY A 254 9.88 2.37 6.78
C GLY A 254 8.81 3.16 7.54
N ALA A 255 7.99 2.49 8.35
CA ALA A 255 6.98 3.12 9.20
C ALA A 255 7.61 4.11 10.20
N VAL A 256 8.69 3.71 10.87
CA VAL A 256 9.42 4.56 11.81
C VAL A 256 9.99 5.78 11.09
N PHE A 257 10.59 5.60 9.91
CA PHE A 257 11.05 6.71 9.09
C PHE A 257 9.92 7.69 8.74
N LEU A 258 8.74 7.19 8.35
CA LEU A 258 7.58 8.03 8.04
C LEU A 258 6.97 8.72 9.28
N MET A 259 7.05 8.10 10.45
CA MET A 259 6.66 8.72 11.72
C MET A 259 7.62 9.83 12.14
N VAL A 260 8.93 9.61 12.03
CA VAL A 260 9.96 10.60 12.36
C VAL A 260 9.87 11.82 11.44
N THR A 261 9.66 11.59 10.14
CA THR A 261 9.43 12.66 9.16
C THR A 261 8.05 13.31 9.26
N ARG A 262 7.17 12.82 10.15
CA ARG A 262 5.78 13.29 10.37
C ARG A 262 4.90 13.26 9.12
N VAL A 263 5.25 12.40 8.16
CA VAL A 263 4.44 12.10 6.98
C VAL A 263 3.30 11.16 7.37
N ALA A 264 3.60 10.14 8.19
CA ALA A 264 2.62 9.21 8.72
C ALA A 264 2.22 9.55 10.15
N SER A 265 0.93 9.38 10.47
CA SER A 265 0.43 9.55 11.83
C SER A 265 0.71 8.31 12.67
N PHE A 266 1.58 8.45 13.68
CA PHE A 266 1.87 7.39 14.66
C PHE A 266 0.60 6.85 15.35
N ARG A 267 -0.45 7.66 15.47
CA ARG A 267 -1.73 7.27 16.10
C ARG A 267 -2.45 6.16 15.35
N ILE A 268 -2.36 6.17 14.02
CA ILE A 268 -2.98 5.13 13.18
C ILE A 268 -2.17 3.84 13.31
N ILE A 269 -0.84 3.94 13.20
CA ILE A 269 0.07 2.80 13.26
C ILE A 269 0.00 2.11 14.62
N LEU A 270 0.23 2.85 15.71
CA LEU A 270 0.16 2.30 17.06
C LEU A 270 -1.26 1.85 17.41
N GLY A 271 -2.29 2.55 16.93
CA GLY A 271 -3.68 2.13 17.07
C GLY A 271 -3.92 0.75 16.44
N GLY A 272 -3.46 0.54 15.21
CA GLY A 272 -3.59 -0.76 14.53
C GLY A 272 -2.82 -1.88 15.20
N ILE A 273 -1.59 -1.62 15.63
CA ILE A 273 -0.79 -2.60 16.39
C ILE A 273 -1.49 -2.96 17.70
N ALA A 274 -1.99 -1.97 18.44
CA ALA A 274 -2.77 -2.20 19.66
C ALA A 274 -4.07 -2.99 19.37
N GLY A 275 -4.74 -2.70 18.25
CA GLY A 275 -5.92 -3.43 17.79
C GLY A 275 -5.64 -4.91 17.57
N VAL A 276 -4.56 -5.25 16.86
CA VAL A 276 -4.13 -6.64 16.64
C VAL A 276 -3.76 -7.33 17.94
N ILE A 277 -2.94 -6.69 18.78
CA ILE A 277 -2.49 -7.29 20.04
C ILE A 277 -3.68 -7.56 20.97
N LEU A 278 -4.53 -6.57 21.19
CA LEU A 278 -5.66 -6.70 22.12
C LEU A 278 -6.67 -7.74 21.63
N THR A 279 -7.02 -7.74 20.34
CA THR A 279 -7.96 -8.74 19.80
C THR A 279 -7.39 -10.14 19.80
N SER A 280 -6.11 -10.30 19.42
CA SER A 280 -5.46 -11.60 19.44
C SER A 280 -5.35 -12.15 20.86
N LEU A 281 -5.03 -11.32 21.85
CA LEU A 281 -5.01 -11.74 23.26
C LEU A 281 -6.40 -12.16 23.75
N VAL A 282 -7.45 -11.42 23.39
CA VAL A 282 -8.84 -11.80 23.72
C VAL A 282 -9.18 -13.15 23.10
N PHE A 283 -8.84 -13.39 21.84
CA PHE A 283 -9.12 -14.68 21.17
C PHE A 283 -8.30 -15.82 21.77
N MET A 284 -7.07 -15.60 22.22
CA MET A 284 -6.30 -16.65 22.91
C MET A 284 -6.91 -17.06 24.25
N VAL A 285 -7.59 -16.15 24.96
CA VAL A 285 -8.22 -16.44 26.26
C VAL A 285 -9.61 -17.07 26.08
N LEU A 286 -10.33 -16.71 25.01
CA LEU A 286 -11.65 -17.26 24.74
C LEU A 286 -11.57 -18.74 24.30
N PRO A 287 -12.53 -19.58 24.70
CA PRO A 287 -12.62 -20.94 24.19
C PRO A 287 -12.97 -20.91 22.70
N GLY A 288 -12.05 -21.38 21.85
CA GLY A 288 -12.24 -21.44 20.41
C GLY A 288 -11.34 -22.49 19.73
N PRO A 289 -11.47 -22.65 18.40
CA PRO A 289 -10.74 -23.67 17.66
C PRO A 289 -9.23 -23.43 17.72
N LYS A 290 -8.48 -24.44 18.20
CA LYS A 290 -7.01 -24.34 18.40
C LYS A 290 -6.20 -24.54 17.13
N ASP A 291 -6.84 -25.05 16.09
CA ASP A 291 -6.30 -25.39 14.77
C ASP A 291 -6.42 -24.25 13.75
N THR A 292 -7.02 -23.13 14.15
CA THR A 292 -7.21 -21.96 13.29
C THR A 292 -6.38 -20.78 13.77
N TRP A 293 -6.34 -19.72 12.97
CA TRP A 293 -5.68 -18.45 13.33
C TRP A 293 -6.25 -17.76 14.59
N PHE A 294 -7.36 -18.26 15.13
CA PHE A 294 -7.92 -17.85 16.41
C PHE A 294 -6.93 -17.99 17.57
N SER A 295 -6.13 -19.06 17.59
CA SER A 295 -5.17 -19.34 18.66
C SER A 295 -3.73 -18.94 18.34
N ALA A 296 -3.39 -18.52 17.12
CA ALA A 296 -2.01 -18.33 16.65
C ALA A 296 -1.16 -17.38 17.50
N GLY A 297 -1.77 -16.33 18.04
CA GLY A 297 -1.13 -15.36 18.93
C GLY A 297 -0.67 -14.07 18.25
N PRO A 298 -0.40 -13.01 19.06
CA PRO A 298 -0.35 -11.64 18.56
C PRO A 298 0.84 -11.36 17.64
N LEU A 299 2.00 -11.97 17.91
CA LEU A 299 3.20 -11.79 17.09
C LEU A 299 3.06 -12.43 15.71
N TYR A 300 2.40 -13.59 15.63
CA TYR A 300 2.11 -14.22 14.34
C TYR A 300 1.18 -13.34 13.51
N HIS A 301 0.11 -12.79 14.11
CA HIS A 301 -0.76 -11.85 13.39
C HIS A 301 -0.05 -10.56 12.94
N LEU A 302 0.95 -10.10 13.70
CA LEU A 302 1.68 -8.88 13.39
C LEU A 302 2.69 -9.06 12.25
N PHE A 303 3.39 -10.20 12.22
CA PHE A 303 4.47 -10.48 11.28
C PHE A 303 4.04 -11.30 10.07
N SER A 304 2.89 -11.96 10.12
CA SER A 304 2.34 -12.68 8.96
C SER A 304 1.44 -11.78 8.11
N GLY A 305 1.41 -12.04 6.80
CA GLY A 305 0.49 -11.34 5.92
C GLY A 305 0.90 -9.90 5.64
N GLY A 306 0.13 -9.26 4.76
CA GLY A 306 0.30 -7.85 4.42
C GLY A 306 0.01 -6.86 5.56
N PHE A 307 -0.05 -7.27 6.84
CA PHE A 307 -0.40 -6.36 7.93
C PHE A 307 0.66 -5.27 8.11
N ALA A 308 1.94 -5.64 8.22
CA ALA A 308 3.02 -4.69 8.39
C ALA A 308 3.10 -3.69 7.22
N LEU A 309 2.93 -4.16 5.99
CA LEU A 309 2.89 -3.30 4.79
C LEU A 309 1.64 -2.38 4.81
N GLY A 310 0.47 -2.95 5.08
CA GLY A 310 -0.81 -2.25 5.07
C GLY A 310 -0.89 -1.16 6.13
N ILE A 311 -0.50 -1.46 7.38
CA ILE A 311 -0.55 -0.48 8.46
C ILE A 311 0.46 0.66 8.29
N SER A 312 1.62 0.37 7.71
CA SER A 312 2.73 1.32 7.60
C SER A 312 2.60 2.27 6.42
N PHE A 313 2.04 1.80 5.29
CA PHE A 313 2.04 2.58 4.04
C PHE A 313 0.65 2.82 3.45
N MET A 314 -0.39 2.06 3.85
CA MET A 314 -1.71 2.15 3.21
C MET A 314 -2.78 2.72 4.13
N ALA A 315 -2.78 2.35 5.42
CA ALA A 315 -3.68 2.88 6.43
C ALA A 315 -3.38 4.34 6.78
N THR A 316 -2.14 4.78 6.56
CA THR A 316 -1.69 6.16 6.84
C THR A 316 -1.81 7.10 5.65
N ASP A 317 -2.60 6.73 4.63
CA ASP A 317 -2.88 7.61 3.50
C ASP A 317 -3.67 8.86 3.99
N PRO A 318 -3.12 10.08 3.84
CA PRO A 318 -3.72 11.29 4.40
C PRO A 318 -5.06 11.68 3.76
N VAL A 319 -5.41 11.10 2.61
CA VAL A 319 -6.65 11.43 1.90
C VAL A 319 -7.83 10.59 2.40
N SER A 320 -7.61 9.29 2.62
CA SER A 320 -8.67 8.35 3.00
C SER A 320 -8.80 8.17 4.53
N ALA A 321 -7.73 8.43 5.29
CA ALA A 321 -7.72 8.35 6.74
C ALA A 321 -8.39 9.58 7.42
N PRO A 322 -8.87 9.44 8.67
CA PRO A 322 -9.52 10.55 9.38
C PRO A 322 -8.56 11.70 9.71
N GLY A 323 -9.08 12.92 9.65
CA GLY A 323 -8.37 14.15 9.96
C GLY A 323 -8.21 14.41 11.47
N THR A 324 -9.13 13.91 12.31
CA THR A 324 -9.10 14.18 13.76
C THR A 324 -8.12 13.30 14.53
N ASN A 325 -7.44 13.86 15.53
CA ASN A 325 -6.44 13.12 16.32
C ASN A 325 -7.04 11.96 17.12
N SER A 326 -8.24 12.12 17.68
CA SER A 326 -8.97 11.04 18.35
C SER A 326 -9.51 10.01 17.36
N GLY A 327 -10.01 10.47 16.21
CA GLY A 327 -10.51 9.59 15.15
C GLY A 327 -9.43 8.66 14.59
N ARG A 328 -8.19 9.15 14.46
CA ARG A 328 -7.03 8.35 14.01
C ARG A 328 -6.72 7.15 14.91
N TRP A 329 -6.90 7.27 16.23
CA TRP A 329 -6.71 6.15 17.16
C TRP A 329 -7.80 5.09 16.98
N ILE A 330 -9.06 5.54 16.89
CA ILE A 330 -10.22 4.66 16.71
C ILE A 330 -10.11 3.92 15.37
N TYR A 331 -9.80 4.65 14.30
CA TYR A 331 -9.62 4.12 12.96
C TYR A 331 -8.50 3.07 12.90
N GLY A 332 -7.32 3.38 13.45
CA GLY A 332 -6.21 2.43 13.52
C GLY A 332 -6.61 1.17 14.30
N PHE A 333 -7.16 1.33 15.50
CA PHE A 333 -7.59 0.21 16.35
C PHE A 333 -8.56 -0.74 15.62
N PHE A 334 -9.57 -0.19 14.93
CA PHE A 334 -10.53 -1.01 14.21
C PHE A 334 -9.93 -1.72 12.99
N ILE A 335 -8.94 -1.14 12.29
CA ILE A 335 -8.21 -1.85 11.24
C ILE A 335 -7.54 -3.11 11.81
N GLY A 336 -6.85 -2.98 12.95
CA GLY A 336 -6.22 -4.12 13.62
C GLY A 336 -7.24 -5.15 14.09
N PHE A 337 -8.33 -4.68 14.70
CA PHE A 337 -9.44 -5.52 15.16
C PHE A 337 -10.05 -6.35 14.02
N PHE A 338 -10.44 -5.69 12.92
CA PHE A 338 -11.05 -6.37 11.77
C PHE A 338 -10.07 -7.30 11.08
N THR A 339 -8.77 -6.99 11.09
CA THR A 339 -7.76 -7.88 10.52
C THR A 339 -7.74 -9.23 11.25
N VAL A 340 -7.65 -9.22 12.58
CA VAL A 340 -7.65 -10.46 13.38
C VAL A 340 -8.98 -11.19 13.29
N LEU A 341 -10.09 -10.44 13.31
CA LEU A 341 -11.43 -11.01 13.20
C LEU A 341 -11.62 -11.73 11.85
N LEU A 342 -11.24 -11.11 10.74
CA LEU A 342 -11.35 -11.72 9.41
C LEU A 342 -10.44 -12.93 9.26
N ARG A 343 -9.20 -12.86 9.78
CA ARG A 343 -8.26 -14.01 9.74
C ARG A 343 -8.74 -15.21 10.55
N SER A 344 -9.42 -14.96 11.67
CA SER A 344 -9.76 -16.03 12.64
C SER A 344 -11.16 -16.61 12.42
N VAL A 345 -12.12 -15.80 11.97
CA VAL A 345 -13.53 -16.18 11.89
C VAL A 345 -13.97 -16.52 10.47
N ASN A 346 -13.34 -15.93 9.44
CA ASN A 346 -13.75 -16.14 8.06
C ASN A 346 -12.87 -17.21 7.36
N PRO A 347 -13.41 -18.39 7.04
CA PRO A 347 -12.65 -19.45 6.38
C PRO A 347 -12.36 -19.16 4.90
N ALA A 348 -13.09 -18.24 4.26
CA ALA A 348 -12.96 -17.96 2.83
C ALA A 348 -11.73 -17.10 2.49
N TYR A 349 -11.28 -16.25 3.42
CA TYR A 349 -10.20 -15.30 3.17
C TYR A 349 -9.15 -15.36 4.27
N VAL A 350 -8.00 -15.91 3.94
CA VAL A 350 -6.85 -16.05 4.84
C VAL A 350 -6.13 -14.71 5.11
N GLU A 351 -6.31 -13.70 4.25
CA GLU A 351 -5.78 -12.35 4.45
C GLU A 351 -6.90 -11.32 4.66
N GLY A 352 -6.92 -10.66 5.82
CA GLY A 352 -7.98 -9.71 6.20
C GLY A 352 -7.63 -8.21 6.06
N VAL A 353 -6.37 -7.87 5.78
CA VAL A 353 -5.85 -6.49 5.95
C VAL A 353 -6.46 -5.53 4.92
N MET A 354 -6.45 -5.90 3.64
CA MET A 354 -7.02 -5.09 2.56
C MET A 354 -8.48 -4.71 2.83
N LEU A 355 -9.31 -5.71 3.15
CA LEU A 355 -10.73 -5.50 3.41
C LEU A 355 -10.94 -4.66 4.66
N SER A 356 -10.14 -4.85 5.71
CA SER A 356 -10.20 -4.07 6.93
C SER A 356 -9.91 -2.58 6.67
N ILE A 357 -8.86 -2.27 5.91
CA ILE A 357 -8.51 -0.88 5.58
C ILE A 357 -9.60 -0.24 4.70
N LEU A 358 -10.06 -0.94 3.65
CA LEU A 358 -11.11 -0.41 2.77
C LEU A 358 -12.42 -0.18 3.52
N PHE A 359 -12.80 -1.11 4.40
CA PHE A 359 -13.97 -0.96 5.27
C PHE A 359 -13.82 0.29 6.15
N MET A 360 -12.68 0.44 6.83
CA MET A 360 -12.47 1.59 7.70
C MET A 360 -12.35 2.93 6.95
N ASN A 361 -11.90 2.94 5.69
CA ASN A 361 -11.92 4.14 4.85
C ASN A 361 -13.35 4.65 4.64
N ILE A 362 -14.33 3.76 4.47
CA ILE A 362 -15.75 4.13 4.34
C ILE A 362 -16.26 4.76 5.65
N PHE A 363 -15.83 4.26 6.80
CA PHE A 363 -16.22 4.80 8.12
C PHE A 363 -15.41 6.02 8.56
N SER A 364 -14.32 6.36 7.87
CA SER A 364 -13.44 7.49 8.22
C SER A 364 -14.21 8.83 8.35
N PRO A 365 -15.07 9.24 7.40
CA PRO A 365 -15.87 10.46 7.54
C PRO A 365 -16.86 10.42 8.71
N LEU A 366 -17.44 9.24 9.01
CA LEU A 366 -18.36 9.07 10.14
C LEU A 366 -17.62 9.24 11.47
N ILE A 367 -16.43 8.65 11.59
CA ILE A 367 -15.58 8.77 12.78
C ILE A 367 -15.26 10.25 13.02
N ASP A 368 -14.84 10.97 11.98
CA ASP A 368 -14.55 12.41 12.09
C ASP A 368 -15.78 13.24 12.46
N HIS A 369 -16.94 12.93 11.87
CA HIS A 369 -18.18 13.64 12.19
C HIS A 369 -18.56 13.48 13.69
N VAL A 370 -18.45 12.25 14.21
CA VAL A 370 -18.74 11.95 15.62
C VAL A 370 -17.72 12.62 16.55
N THR A 371 -16.43 12.54 16.26
CA THR A 371 -15.39 13.14 17.11
C THR A 371 -15.48 14.67 17.13
N LEU A 372 -15.79 15.30 15.99
CA LEU A 372 -16.02 16.74 15.91
C LEU A 372 -17.27 17.15 16.70
N LYS A 373 -18.37 16.41 16.58
CA LYS A 373 -19.60 16.68 17.34
C LYS A 373 -19.39 16.59 18.85
N ILE A 374 -18.69 15.56 19.32
CA ILE A 374 -18.33 15.41 20.75
C ILE A 374 -17.43 16.56 21.20
N THR A 375 -16.45 16.93 20.40
CA THR A 375 -15.52 18.04 20.73
C THR A 375 -16.25 19.37 20.78
N ALA A 376 -17.17 19.63 19.85
CA ALA A 376 -18.00 20.81 19.83
C ALA A 376 -18.94 20.88 21.04
N ALA A 377 -19.57 19.76 21.43
CA ALA A 377 -20.43 19.68 22.60
C ALA A 377 -19.70 19.93 23.93
N ARG A 378 -18.39 19.64 23.99
CA ARG A 378 -17.54 19.94 25.15
C ARG A 378 -17.10 21.40 25.25
N ARG A 379 -17.23 22.18 24.17
CA ARG A 379 -16.99 23.62 24.24
C ARG A 379 -18.17 24.25 24.96
N ILE A 380 -17.92 24.76 26.16
CA ILE A 380 -18.87 25.66 26.85
C ILE A 380 -19.13 26.80 25.87
N PRO A 381 -20.39 27.09 25.50
CA PRO A 381 -20.67 28.28 24.72
C PRO A 381 -20.19 29.47 25.55
N ASN A 382 -19.12 30.11 25.11
CA ASN A 382 -18.71 31.40 25.66
C ASN A 382 -19.84 32.37 25.29
N VAL A 383 -20.72 32.62 26.26
CA VAL A 383 -21.70 33.72 26.24
C VAL A 383 -20.94 35.03 26.46
#